data_AF-A0A7L2SZU4-F1
#
_entry.id   AF-A0A7L2SZU4-F1
#
_cell.length_a   1.000
_cell.length_b   1.000
_cell.length_c   1.000
_cell.angle_alpha   90.00
_cell.angle_beta   90.00
_cell.angle_gamma   90.00
#
_symmetry.space_group_name_H-M   'P 1'
#
loop_
_entity.id
_entity.type
_entity.pdbx_description
1 polymer ?
#
loop_
_entity_poly.entity_id
_entity_poly.type
_entity_poly.pdbx_seq_one_letter_code
_entity_poly.pdbx_strand_id
1 'polypeptide(L)'
;FCVAGTKYCLTVHLFTARGESTSVTKKCATGEECHLVGCHRHGDSGHTECVSCCEGMICNVDIPTNATNAVFAVLQARRTSGGSRGASGVAALVTAV
;
A
#
# COMPACT_ATOMS: atom_id res chain seq x y z
N PHE A 1 1.15 -18.70 2.77
CA PHE A 1 -0.22 -18.31 2.35
C PHE A 1 -0.98 -17.90 3.60
N CYS A 2 -1.83 -16.87 3.52
CA CYS A 2 -2.66 -16.40 4.62
C CYS A 2 -3.90 -17.27 4.79
N VAL A 3 -4.36 -17.48 6.02
CA VAL A 3 -5.54 -18.33 6.28
C VAL A 3 -6.80 -17.76 5.58
N ALA A 4 -7.75 -18.65 5.28
CA ALA A 4 -9.01 -18.25 4.65
C ALA A 4 -9.69 -17.10 5.43
N GLY A 5 -10.17 -16.09 4.71
CA GLY A 5 -10.75 -14.88 5.29
C GLY A 5 -9.75 -13.74 5.51
N THR A 6 -8.44 -14.00 5.52
CA THR A 6 -7.40 -12.97 5.64
C THR A 6 -6.69 -12.75 4.30
N LYS A 7 -6.97 -11.60 3.65
CA LYS A 7 -6.48 -11.29 2.29
C LYS A 7 -5.29 -10.33 2.27
N TYR A 8 -5.02 -9.66 3.40
CA TYR A 8 -3.99 -8.64 3.50
C TYR A 8 -2.88 -9.07 4.45
N CYS A 9 -1.71 -8.46 4.30
CA CYS A 9 -0.64 -8.54 5.26
C CYS A 9 -0.57 -7.23 6.04
N LEU A 10 -0.72 -7.30 7.35
CA LEU A 10 -0.66 -6.17 8.29
C LEU A 10 0.72 -6.14 8.95
N THR A 11 1.29 -4.94 9.11
CA THR A 11 2.50 -4.69 9.91
C THR A 11 2.25 -3.55 10.88
N VAL A 12 2.53 -3.79 12.16
CA VAL A 12 2.63 -2.76 13.21
C VAL A 12 4.11 -2.60 13.57
N HIS A 13 4.59 -1.36 13.60
CA HIS A 13 5.94 -1.00 14.01
C HIS A 13 5.89 0.01 15.15
N LEU A 14 6.46 -0.37 16.29
CA LEU A 14 6.66 0.51 17.43
C LEU A 14 8.14 0.90 17.49
N PHE A 15 8.42 2.20 17.54
CA PHE A 15 9.79 2.71 17.58
C PHE A 15 9.91 3.97 18.44
N THR A 16 11.13 4.28 18.89
CA THR A 16 11.43 5.48 19.68
C THR A 16 11.38 6.73 18.81
N ALA A 17 11.31 7.92 19.44
CA ALA A 17 11.41 9.20 18.72
C ALA A 17 12.71 9.36 17.89
N ARG A 18 13.75 8.55 18.14
CA ARG A 18 15.01 8.53 17.38
C ARG A 18 14.97 7.56 16.18
N GLY A 19 13.88 6.81 16.01
CA GLY A 19 13.74 5.81 14.95
C GLY A 19 14.20 4.40 15.33
N GLU A 20 14.56 4.16 16.59
CA GLU A 20 15.01 2.83 17.03
C GLU A 20 13.80 1.91 17.19
N SER A 21 13.79 0.79 16.48
CA SER A 21 12.72 -0.20 16.56
C SER A 21 12.64 -0.83 17.94
N THR A 22 11.47 -0.75 18.56
CA THR A 22 11.13 -1.46 19.80
C THR A 22 10.50 -2.81 19.48
N SER A 23 9.55 -2.85 18.54
CA SER A 23 8.89 -4.09 18.12
C SER A 23 8.31 -3.97 16.71
N VAL A 24 8.24 -5.11 16.03
CA VAL A 24 7.59 -5.25 14.72
C VAL A 24 6.70 -6.49 14.76
N THR A 25 5.41 -6.30 14.55
CA THR A 25 4.42 -7.38 14.51
C THR A 25 3.84 -7.49 13.11
N LYS A 26 3.91 -8.69 12.52
CA LYS A 26 3.38 -8.98 11.18
C LYS A 26 2.34 -10.08 11.28
N LYS A 27 1.18 -9.91 10.64
CA LYS A 27 0.14 -10.94 10.55
C LYS A 27 -0.65 -10.86 9.24
N CYS A 28 -1.34 -11.94 8.91
CA CYS A 28 -2.42 -11.87 7.93
C CYS A 28 -3.64 -11.19 8.55
N ALA A 29 -4.37 -10.39 7.76
CA ALA A 29 -5.46 -9.56 8.24
C ALA A 29 -6.66 -9.55 7.27
N THR A 30 -7.83 -9.30 7.85
CA THR A 30 -9.07 -8.95 7.15
C THR A 30 -9.03 -7.49 6.67
N GLY A 31 -9.99 -7.10 5.83
CA GLY A 31 -10.10 -5.69 5.39
C GLY A 31 -10.43 -4.74 6.54
N GLU A 32 -11.28 -5.17 7.46
CA GLU A 32 -11.69 -4.40 8.64
C GLU A 32 -10.50 -4.05 9.54
N GLU A 33 -9.60 -4.99 9.78
CA GLU A 33 -8.36 -4.77 10.54
C GLU A 33 -7.41 -3.77 9.84
N CYS A 34 -7.53 -3.60 8.53
CA CYS A 34 -6.69 -2.70 7.72
C CYS A 34 -7.28 -1.29 7.55
N HIS A 35 -8.40 -0.96 8.20
CA HIS A 35 -8.98 0.38 8.12
C HIS A 35 -8.18 1.43 8.91
N LEU A 36 -7.41 1.02 9.91
CA LEU A 36 -6.64 1.90 10.80
C LEU A 36 -5.14 1.88 10.48
N VAL A 37 -4.80 2.26 9.25
CA VAL A 37 -3.40 2.51 8.84
C VAL A 37 -2.98 3.94 9.18
N GLY A 38 -1.67 4.16 9.31
CA GLY A 38 -1.09 5.46 9.63
C GLY A 38 -0.12 5.38 10.80
N CYS A 39 0.34 6.55 11.27
CA CYS A 39 1.23 6.63 12.42
C CYS A 39 0.62 7.46 13.55
N HIS A 40 0.73 6.96 14.77
CA HIS A 40 0.29 7.63 15.99
C HIS A 40 1.46 7.76 16.97
N ARG A 41 1.67 8.98 17.48
CA ARG A 41 2.70 9.25 18.48
C ARG A 41 2.07 9.18 19.87
N HIS A 42 2.60 8.30 20.71
CA HIS A 42 2.19 8.21 22.11
C HIS A 42 2.99 9.22 22.92
N GLY A 43 2.35 10.35 23.26
CA GLY A 43 2.99 11.49 23.91
C GLY A 43 3.75 11.14 25.19
N ASP A 44 3.17 10.28 26.03
CA ASP A 44 3.71 9.96 27.36
C ASP A 44 4.86 8.94 27.32
N SER A 45 4.90 8.07 26.30
CA SER A 45 5.91 7.02 26.17
C SER A 45 7.08 7.40 25.27
N GLY A 46 6.94 8.47 24.48
CA GLY A 46 7.95 8.88 23.50
C GLY A 46 8.07 7.91 22.31
N HIS A 47 7.15 6.96 22.18
CA HIS A 47 7.12 6.00 21.08
C HIS A 47 6.14 6.42 19.98
N THR A 48 6.43 5.97 18.76
CA THR A 48 5.55 6.08 17.60
C THR A 48 5.13 4.69 17.18
N GLU A 49 3.84 4.49 16.98
CA GLU A 49 3.27 3.29 16.38
C GLU A 49 2.90 3.63 14.93
N CYS A 50 3.39 2.85 13.97
CA CYS A 50 2.97 2.94 12.58
C CYS A 50 2.35 1.61 12.13
N VAL A 51 1.21 1.70 11.45
CA VAL A 51 0.45 0.55 10.94
C VAL A 51 0.34 0.66 9.42
N SER A 52 0.68 -0.42 8.73
CA SER A 52 0.50 -0.56 7.28
C SER A 52 -0.20 -1.88 6.95
N CYS A 53 -0.94 -1.87 5.84
CA CYS A 53 -1.47 -3.07 5.24
C CYS A 53 -1.12 -3.13 3.76
N CYS A 54 -0.95 -4.34 3.22
CA CYS A 54 -0.80 -4.53 1.79
C CYS A 54 -1.54 -5.78 1.30
N GLU A 55 -1.87 -5.80 0.02
CA GLU A 55 -2.39 -7.00 -0.65
C GLU A 55 -1.30 -7.67 -1.47
N GLY A 56 -1.24 -9.01 -1.44
CA GLY A 56 -0.28 -9.80 -2.21
C GLY A 56 0.54 -10.77 -1.34
N MET A 57 1.26 -11.68 -1.98
CA MET A 57 2.08 -12.66 -1.27
C MET A 57 3.33 -12.00 -0.69
N ILE A 58 3.52 -12.10 0.63
CA ILE A 58 4.71 -11.57 1.32
C ILE A 58 4.93 -10.09 0.98
N CYS A 59 3.84 -9.32 0.80
CA CYS A 59 3.94 -7.92 0.36
C CYS A 59 4.49 -6.99 1.45
N ASN A 60 4.42 -7.40 2.72
CA ASN A 60 4.85 -6.60 3.86
C ASN A 60 6.33 -6.86 4.22
N VAL A 61 7.21 -6.87 3.22
CA VAL A 61 8.66 -6.97 3.46
C VAL A 61 9.14 -5.72 4.21
N ASP A 62 8.73 -4.55 3.73
CA ASP A 62 9.08 -3.26 4.33
C ASP A 62 8.34 -3.03 5.65
N ILE A 63 8.94 -2.21 6.52
CA ILE A 63 8.40 -1.83 7.82
C ILE A 63 7.98 -0.35 7.75
N PRO A 64 6.74 -0.01 8.17
CA PRO A 64 6.29 1.38 8.13
C PRO A 64 7.03 2.22 9.18
N THR A 65 7.46 3.41 8.81
CA THR A 65 8.27 4.32 9.66
C THR A 65 7.72 5.74 9.69
N ASN A 66 6.82 6.08 8.77
CA ASN A 66 6.19 7.40 8.68
C ASN A 66 4.83 7.31 7.98
N ALA A 67 4.13 8.44 7.88
CA ALA A 67 2.80 8.50 7.24
C ALA A 67 2.81 8.17 5.73
N THR A 68 3.97 8.23 5.07
CA THR A 68 4.09 7.95 3.62
C THR A 68 4.08 6.45 3.33
N ASN A 69 4.65 5.62 4.21
CA ASN A 69 4.67 4.17 4.05
C ASN A 69 3.75 3.42 5.04
N ALA A 70 3.18 4.09 6.03
CA ALA A 70 2.11 3.58 6.89
C ALA A 70 0.74 3.73 6.21
N VAL A 71 0.54 3.00 5.10
CA VAL A 71 -0.64 3.11 4.23
C VAL A 71 -1.30 1.75 4.00
N PHE A 72 -2.49 1.77 3.41
CA PHE A 72 -3.15 0.57 2.90
C PHE A 72 -2.87 0.42 1.40
N ALA A 73 -1.85 -0.38 1.07
CA ALA A 73 -1.37 -0.63 -0.28
C ALA A 73 -2.09 -1.85 -0.91
N VAL A 74 -3.24 -1.61 -1.51
CA VAL A 74 -3.93 -2.60 -2.33
C VAL A 74 -3.24 -2.70 -3.68
N LEU A 75 -3.14 -3.90 -4.26
CA LEU A 75 -2.73 -4.08 -5.64
C LEU A 75 -3.81 -3.50 -6.57
N GLN A 76 -3.88 -2.18 -6.71
CA GLN A 76 -4.52 -1.62 -7.89
C GLN A 76 -3.69 -2.08 -9.07
N ALA A 77 -4.34 -2.85 -9.96
CA ALA A 77 -3.84 -3.36 -11.23
C ALA A 77 -2.65 -2.53 -11.72
N ARG A 78 -1.51 -3.19 -12.01
CA ARG A 78 -0.56 -2.64 -12.99
C ARG A 78 -1.42 -2.07 -14.10
N ARG A 79 -1.55 -0.73 -14.15
CA ARG A 79 -2.18 -0.07 -15.28
C ARG A 79 -1.51 -0.71 -16.46
N THR A 80 -2.30 -1.35 -17.29
CA THR A 80 -1.85 -1.83 -18.59
C THR A 80 -1.34 -0.60 -19.33
N SER A 81 -0.07 -0.26 -19.15
CA SER A 81 0.70 0.55 -20.11
C SER A 81 0.96 -0.34 -21.33
N GLY A 82 -0.12 -0.89 -21.88
CA GLY A 82 -0.19 -1.86 -22.95
C GLY A 82 -0.98 -1.22 -24.09
N GLY A 83 -0.28 -0.38 -24.84
CA GLY A 83 -0.55 -0.03 -26.24
C GLY A 83 -2.00 0.23 -26.67
N SER A 84 -2.39 1.50 -26.71
CA SER A 84 -3.17 1.99 -27.84
C SER A 84 -2.18 2.41 -28.92
N ARG A 85 -1.90 1.49 -29.85
CA ARG A 85 -1.32 1.82 -31.15
C ARG A 85 -2.26 2.83 -31.80
N GLY A 86 -1.89 4.11 -31.79
CA GLY A 86 -2.47 5.09 -32.68
C GLY A 86 -2.11 4.70 -34.10
N ALA A 87 -2.97 3.91 -34.74
CA ALA A 87 -2.95 3.76 -36.18
C ALA A 87 -3.22 5.16 -36.75
N SER A 88 -2.14 5.80 -37.22
CA SER A 88 -2.22 7.00 -38.02
C SER A 88 -2.90 6.64 -39.34
N GLY A 89 -4.22 6.70 -39.35
CA GLY A 89 -5.03 6.61 -40.55
C GLY A 89 -4.97 7.94 -41.28
N VAL A 90 -4.10 8.03 -42.28
CA VAL A 90 -4.11 9.08 -43.29
C VAL A 90 -5.22 8.76 -44.30
N ALA A 91 -5.96 9.80 -44.73
CA ALA A 91 -6.82 9.95 -45.94
C ALA A 91 -8.28 10.30 -45.61
N ALA A 92 -8.97 11.25 -46.26
CA ALA A 92 -8.64 12.26 -47.27
C ALA A 92 -9.77 13.31 -47.27
N LEU A 93 -9.45 14.57 -47.58
CA LEU A 93 -10.42 15.65 -47.79
C LEU A 93 -11.13 15.47 -49.14
N VAL A 94 -12.47 15.45 -49.15
CA VAL A 94 -13.26 15.77 -50.35
C VAL A 94 -14.53 16.52 -49.91
N THR A 95 -14.55 17.84 -50.10
CA THR A 95 -15.79 18.63 -50.05
C THR A 95 -16.23 18.91 -51.49
N ALA A 96 -17.41 18.43 -51.83
CA ALA A 96 -18.10 18.76 -53.09
C ALA A 96 -19.10 19.89 -52.82
N VAL A 97 -18.96 21.01 -53.54
CA VAL A 97 -20.06 21.84 -54.06
C VAL A 97 -19.58 22.45 -55.38
#